data_AF-A0A969BBV1-F1
#
_entry.id   AF-A0A969BBV1-F1
#
_cell.length_a   1.000
_cell.length_b   1.000
_cell.length_c   1.000
_cell.angle_alpha   90.00
_cell.angle_beta   90.00
_cell.angle_gamma   90.00
#
_symmetry.space_group_name_H-M   'P 1'
#
loop_
_entity.id
_entity.type
_entity.pdbx_description
1 polymer ?
#
loop_
_entity_poly.entity_id
_entity_poly.type
_entity_poly.pdbx_seq_one_letter_code
_entity_poly.pdbx_strand_id
1 'polypeptide(L)'
;MTLEELADVANFSKFHFNRIFHSMVGETPFQFILRVRMERAATLIATNNKESITEIARKCGFTDISIFSRNFKSHFQVSASQYRAQNSHNSNISQQDSNSRQSQEKPALYFCPSLKTMKWRTNMKLNQGVEVKELPKMTVAYLRHMGPYKGDEKLFENIWNSLFSWAAPRGLIGGNHF
;
A
#
# COMPACT_ATOMS: atom_id res chain seq x y z
N MET A 1 -11.29 4.50 22.43
CA MET A 1 -10.82 3.12 22.24
C MET A 1 -9.86 2.73 23.32
N THR A 2 -10.43 2.47 24.49
CA THR A 2 -9.75 1.84 25.63
C THR A 2 -9.86 0.32 25.50
N LEU A 3 -9.10 -0.40 26.35
CA LEU A 3 -9.17 -1.85 26.42
C LEU A 3 -10.54 -2.33 26.95
N GLU A 4 -11.19 -1.57 27.83
CA GLU A 4 -12.55 -1.90 28.29
C GLU A 4 -13.53 -1.91 27.11
N GLU A 5 -13.53 -0.85 26.29
CA GLU A 5 -14.44 -0.75 25.15
C GLU A 5 -14.29 -1.91 24.15
N LEU A 6 -13.06 -2.40 23.93
CA LEU A 6 -12.80 -3.55 23.07
C LEU A 6 -13.25 -4.88 23.68
N ALA A 7 -13.08 -5.04 24.99
CA ALA A 7 -13.51 -6.22 25.72
C ALA A 7 -15.04 -6.31 25.77
N ASP A 8 -15.70 -5.17 25.99
CA ASP A 8 -17.16 -5.06 26.00
C ASP A 8 -17.77 -5.38 24.63
N VAL A 9 -17.21 -4.86 23.54
CA VAL A 9 -17.66 -5.21 22.17
C VAL A 9 -17.48 -6.71 21.87
N ALA A 10 -16.44 -7.33 22.43
CA ALA A 10 -16.17 -8.75 22.26
C ALA A 10 -16.92 -9.65 23.28
N ASN A 11 -17.76 -9.08 24.16
CA ASN A 11 -18.45 -9.77 25.26
C ASN A 11 -17.51 -10.59 26.17
N PHE A 12 -16.31 -10.08 26.42
CA PHE A 12 -15.34 -10.69 27.32
C PHE A 12 -14.97 -9.76 28.47
N SER A 13 -14.59 -10.34 29.61
CA SER A 13 -13.92 -9.53 30.63
C SER A 13 -12.55 -9.07 30.14
N LYS A 14 -12.11 -7.89 30.59
CA LYS A 14 -10.82 -7.27 30.21
C LYS A 14 -9.63 -8.23 30.27
N PHE A 15 -9.55 -9.05 31.32
CA PHE A 15 -8.46 -10.00 31.53
C PHE A 15 -8.55 -11.21 30.59
N HIS A 16 -9.76 -11.71 30.36
CA HIS A 16 -9.99 -12.85 29.47
C HIS A 16 -9.75 -12.46 28.00
N PHE A 17 -10.23 -11.27 27.61
CA PHE A 17 -9.96 -10.68 26.30
C PHE A 17 -8.46 -10.53 26.05
N ASN A 18 -7.71 -9.97 27.00
CA ASN A 18 -6.27 -9.79 26.84
C ASN A 18 -5.55 -11.13 26.61
N ARG A 19 -5.89 -12.16 27.40
CA ARG A 19 -5.28 -13.49 27.27
C ARG A 19 -5.60 -14.15 25.93
N ILE A 20 -6.88 -14.14 25.53
CA ILE A 20 -7.33 -14.69 24.25
C ILE A 20 -6.71 -13.94 23.08
N PHE A 21 -6.71 -12.60 23.14
CA PHE A 21 -6.13 -11.77 22.10
C PHE A 21 -4.63 -12.05 21.95
N HIS A 22 -3.90 -12.11 23.06
CA HIS A 22 -2.48 -12.41 23.04
C HIS A 22 -2.19 -13.82 22.50
N SER A 23 -3.00 -14.82 22.86
CA SER A 23 -2.81 -16.18 22.33
C SER A 23 -3.10 -16.30 20.83
N MET A 24 -4.00 -15.48 20.29
CA MET A 24 -4.33 -15.49 18.86
C MET A 24 -3.42 -14.60 18.01
N VAL A 25 -3.07 -13.40 18.51
CA VAL A 25 -2.38 -12.36 17.73
C VAL A 25 -0.89 -12.28 18.06
N GLY A 26 -0.47 -12.80 19.22
CA GLY A 26 0.93 -12.80 19.66
C GLY A 26 1.42 -11.49 20.29
N GLU A 27 0.55 -10.49 20.41
CA GLU A 27 0.85 -9.21 21.08
C GLU A 27 -0.30 -8.78 21.98
N THR A 28 -0.04 -7.87 22.92
CA THR A 28 -1.13 -7.35 23.77
C THR A 28 -2.06 -6.43 22.96
N PRO A 29 -3.35 -6.33 23.32
CA PRO A 29 -4.27 -5.43 22.63
C PRO A 29 -3.77 -3.98 22.55
N PHE A 30 -3.11 -3.49 23.60
CA PHE A 30 -2.54 -2.14 23.61
C PHE A 30 -1.43 -1.97 22.56
N GLN A 31 -0.50 -2.92 22.49
CA GLN A 31 0.57 -2.92 21.48
C GLN A 31 0.00 -3.00 20.07
N PHE A 32 -0.99 -3.86 19.85
CA PHE A 32 -1.69 -3.97 18.57
C PHE A 32 -2.31 -2.64 18.13
N ILE A 33 -3.07 -1.98 19.02
CA ILE A 33 -3.68 -0.68 18.72
C ILE A 33 -2.61 0.36 18.40
N LEU A 34 -1.54 0.40 19.19
CA LEU A 34 -0.44 1.34 18.97
C LEU A 34 0.22 1.12 17.60
N ARG A 35 0.53 -0.14 17.25
CA ARG A 35 1.09 -0.54 15.97
C ARG A 35 0.18 -0.15 14.81
N VAL A 36 -1.10 -0.49 14.87
CA VAL A 36 -2.08 -0.14 13.83
C VAL A 36 -2.22 1.38 13.66
N ARG A 37 -2.23 2.15 14.76
CA ARG A 37 -2.24 3.62 14.69
C ARG A 37 -0.98 4.17 14.03
N MET A 38 0.19 3.60 14.34
CA MET A 38 1.48 3.97 13.75
C MET A 38 1.55 3.66 12.26
N GLU A 39 1.11 2.46 11.84
CA GLU A 39 1.02 2.07 10.42
C GLU A 39 0.08 3.00 9.63
N ARG A 40 -1.07 3.34 10.20
CA ARG A 40 -2.01 4.28 9.60
C ARG A 40 -1.40 5.67 9.47
N ALA A 41 -0.71 6.15 10.50
CA ALA A 41 -0.02 7.44 10.47
C ALA A 41 1.08 7.46 9.39
N ALA A 42 1.90 6.41 9.31
CA ALA A 42 2.94 6.29 8.28
C ALA A 42 2.35 6.33 6.86
N THR A 43 1.24 5.62 6.65
CA THR A 43 0.52 5.65 5.36
C THR A 43 0.06 7.06 5.02
N LEU A 44 -0.60 7.75 5.96
CA LEU A 44 -1.07 9.12 5.74
C LEU A 44 0.09 10.10 5.48
N ILE A 45 1.20 9.96 6.20
CA ILE A 45 2.40 10.78 6.00
C ILE A 45 3.00 10.56 4.61
N ALA A 46 2.99 9.32 4.10
CA ALA A 46 3.53 8.98 2.79
C ALA A 46 2.62 9.45 1.63
N THR A 47 1.30 9.37 1.81
CA THR A 47 0.34 9.69 0.73
C THR A 47 -0.09 11.16 0.70
N ASN A 48 0.04 11.88 1.82
CA ASN A 48 -0.48 13.24 1.96
C ASN A 48 0.61 14.24 2.36
N ASN A 49 1.08 15.01 1.38
CA ASN A 49 2.09 16.04 1.58
C ASN A 49 1.53 17.38 2.10
N LYS A 50 0.20 17.58 2.07
CA LYS A 50 -0.42 18.86 2.44
C LYS A 50 -0.78 18.92 3.93
N GLU A 51 -1.16 17.80 4.53
CA GLU A 51 -1.53 17.75 5.94
C GLU A 51 -0.31 17.86 6.86
N SER A 52 -0.46 18.58 7.95
CA SER A 52 0.58 18.65 8.98
C SER A 52 0.71 17.32 9.72
N ILE A 53 1.89 17.03 10.26
CA ILE A 53 2.12 15.82 11.07
C ILE A 53 1.21 15.84 12.31
N THR A 54 0.95 17.04 12.86
CA THR A 54 0.06 17.25 14.00
C THR A 54 -1.38 16.81 13.71
N GLU A 55 -1.91 17.20 12.55
CA GLU A 55 -3.26 16.78 12.14
C GLU A 55 -3.34 15.27 11.89
N ILE A 56 -2.31 14.70 11.28
CA ILE A 56 -2.24 13.25 11.03
C ILE A 56 -2.20 12.48 12.36
N ALA A 57 -1.39 12.92 13.32
CA ALA A 57 -1.34 12.31 14.65
C ALA A 57 -2.72 12.34 15.33
N ARG A 58 -3.42 13.47 15.26
CA ARG A 58 -4.78 13.63 15.80
C ARG A 58 -5.78 12.68 15.11
N LYS A 59 -5.73 12.57 13.77
CA LYS A 59 -6.56 11.63 12.99
C LYS A 59 -6.28 10.17 13.32
N CYS A 60 -5.07 9.85 13.75
CA CYS A 60 -4.67 8.51 14.19
C CYS A 60 -4.97 8.24 15.67
N GLY A 61 -5.62 9.18 16.37
CA GLY A 61 -6.07 8.98 17.75
C GLY A 61 -5.01 9.29 18.81
N PHE A 62 -3.99 10.09 18.48
CA PHE A 62 -3.07 10.66 19.47
C PHE A 62 -3.57 12.02 19.94
N THR A 63 -3.63 12.19 21.26
CA THR A 63 -3.97 13.47 21.91
C THR A 63 -2.77 14.38 22.05
N ASP A 64 -1.57 13.80 22.21
CA ASP A 64 -0.31 14.52 22.35
C ASP A 64 0.67 14.16 21.23
N ILE A 65 1.16 15.20 20.55
CA ILE A 65 2.13 15.12 19.46
C ILE A 65 3.50 14.60 19.92
N SER A 66 3.87 14.84 21.17
CA SER A 66 5.12 14.39 21.78
C SER A 66 5.12 12.88 21.96
N ILE A 67 4.01 12.34 22.46
CA ILE A 67 3.77 10.89 22.58
C ILE A 67 3.78 10.25 21.19
N PHE A 68 3.09 10.86 20.22
CA PHE A 68 3.13 10.37 18.83
C PHE A 68 4.56 10.32 18.30
N SER A 69 5.31 11.41 18.40
CA SER A 69 6.66 11.53 17.84
C SER A 69 7.63 10.53 18.47
N ARG A 70 7.56 10.32 19.79
CA ARG A 70 8.36 9.32 20.50
C ARG A 70 8.04 7.90 20.03
N ASN A 71 6.75 7.55 19.96
CA ASN A 71 6.32 6.23 19.51
C ASN A 71 6.65 5.99 18.04
N PHE A 72 6.46 7.00 17.19
CA PHE A 72 6.75 6.91 15.75
C PHE A 72 8.25 6.69 15.52
N LYS A 73 9.11 7.47 16.19
CA LYS A 73 10.56 7.28 16.11
C LYS A 73 10.99 5.93 16.66
N SER A 74 10.38 5.45 17.76
CA SER A 74 10.68 4.13 18.30
C SER A 74 10.26 3.00 17.37
N HIS A 75 9.15 3.16 16.63
CA HIS A 75 8.59 2.13 15.77
C HIS A 75 9.28 2.08 14.40
N PHE A 76 9.56 3.23 13.79
CA PHE A 76 10.13 3.32 12.44
C PHE A 76 11.60 3.70 12.40
N GLN A 77 12.24 3.92 13.56
CA GLN A 77 13.63 4.37 13.71
C GLN A 77 13.95 5.73 13.08
N VAL A 78 12.95 6.42 12.52
CA VAL A 78 13.06 7.75 11.94
C VAL A 78 11.92 8.64 12.43
N SER A 79 12.14 9.96 12.46
CA SER A 79 11.06 10.90 12.81
C SER A 79 9.99 10.94 11.71
N ALA A 80 8.75 11.29 12.07
CA ALA A 80 7.66 11.46 11.12
C ALA A 80 7.98 12.48 10.01
N SER A 81 8.70 13.56 10.34
CA SER A 81 9.14 14.56 9.35
C SER A 81 10.17 13.99 8.37
N GLN A 82 11.15 13.25 8.87
CA GLN A 82 12.14 12.57 8.01
C GLN A 82 11.48 11.50 7.15
N TYR A 83 10.55 10.74 7.71
CA TYR A 83 9.79 9.72 6.99
C TYR A 83 9.01 10.34 5.81
N ARG A 84 8.44 11.54 5.98
CA ARG A 84 7.82 12.31 4.90
C ARG A 84 8.82 12.71 3.82
N ALA A 85 9.95 13.28 4.22
CA ALA A 85 10.96 13.74 3.28
C ALA A 85 11.53 12.60 2.43
N GLN A 86 11.78 11.43 3.03
CA GLN A 86 12.24 10.23 2.33
C GLN A 86 11.22 9.74 1.30
N ASN A 87 9.93 9.67 1.66
CA ASN A 87 8.89 9.23 0.73
C ASN A 87 8.56 10.25 -0.37
N SER A 88 8.75 11.55 -0.11
CA SER A 88 8.59 12.59 -1.15
C SER A 88 9.63 12.50 -2.27
N HIS A 89 10.84 11.99 -1.97
CA HIS A 89 11.88 11.77 -2.97
C HIS A 89 11.76 10.42 -3.68
N ASN A 90 10.91 9.52 -3.18
CA ASN A 90 10.79 8.15 -3.64
C ASN A 90 9.54 7.89 -4.48
N SER A 91 9.12 8.87 -5.28
CA SER A 91 8.26 8.60 -6.47
C SER A 91 8.92 7.62 -7.45
N ASN A 92 10.20 7.28 -7.23
CA ASN A 92 10.95 6.18 -7.85
C ASN A 92 10.99 4.90 -6.99
N ILE A 93 10.00 4.63 -6.13
CA ILE A 93 9.81 3.32 -5.47
C ILE A 93 9.76 2.15 -6.48
N SER A 94 9.58 2.42 -7.78
CA SER A 94 9.73 1.40 -8.82
C SER A 94 11.18 1.10 -9.25
N GLN A 95 12.19 1.86 -8.81
CA GLN A 95 13.56 1.72 -9.34
C GLN A 95 14.64 1.39 -8.28
N GLN A 96 14.53 1.84 -7.03
CA GLN A 96 15.61 1.64 -6.05
C GLN A 96 15.54 0.32 -5.24
N ASP A 97 14.41 -0.37 -5.21
CA ASP A 97 14.31 -1.70 -4.55
C ASP A 97 14.82 -2.86 -5.41
N SER A 98 15.34 -2.57 -6.61
CA SER A 98 15.92 -3.57 -7.52
C SER A 98 17.19 -4.24 -6.97
N ASN A 99 17.74 -3.79 -5.84
CA ASN A 99 19.01 -4.34 -5.33
C ASN A 99 19.27 -4.20 -3.81
N SER A 100 18.26 -4.36 -2.95
CA SER A 100 18.54 -4.57 -1.52
C SER A 100 18.50 -6.06 -1.18
N ARG A 101 19.69 -6.67 -1.17
CA ARG A 101 19.93 -8.05 -0.75
C ARG A 101 19.44 -8.25 0.69
N GLN A 102 18.76 -9.37 0.92
CA GLN A 102 18.62 -10.03 2.22
C GLN A 102 18.08 -9.16 3.38
N SER A 103 16.76 -9.02 3.47
CA SER A 103 16.12 -9.02 4.78
C SER A 103 15.30 -10.30 4.89
N GLN A 104 15.42 -11.02 6.01
CA GLN A 104 14.57 -12.16 6.29
C GLN A 104 13.12 -11.67 6.40
N GLU A 105 12.37 -11.80 5.31
CA GLU A 105 10.99 -11.33 5.19
C GLU A 105 10.07 -12.16 6.09
N LYS A 106 9.88 -11.73 7.33
CA LYS A 106 8.68 -12.10 8.06
C LYS A 106 7.51 -11.36 7.38
N PRO A 107 6.41 -12.04 7.02
CA PRO A 107 5.28 -11.37 6.41
C PRO A 107 4.75 -10.33 7.40
N ALA A 108 4.99 -9.05 7.12
CA ALA A 108 4.54 -7.97 7.98
C ALA A 108 3.02 -7.82 7.81
N LEU A 109 2.29 -8.01 8.89
CA LEU A 109 0.86 -7.76 8.95
C LEU A 109 0.65 -6.24 8.78
N TYR A 110 0.04 -5.79 7.70
CA TYR A 110 -0.23 -4.37 7.45
C TYR A 110 -1.73 -4.07 7.46
N PHE A 111 -2.12 -2.97 8.09
CA PHE A 111 -3.50 -2.52 8.03
C PHE A 111 -3.81 -2.00 6.62
N CYS A 112 -4.73 -2.65 5.90
CA CYS A 112 -5.14 -2.22 4.56
C CYS A 112 -6.27 -1.18 4.67
N PRO A 113 -6.01 0.13 4.44
CA PRO A 113 -7.00 1.16 4.74
C PRO A 113 -8.25 1.11 3.86
N SER A 114 -8.10 0.67 2.60
CA SER A 114 -9.21 0.52 1.65
C SER A 114 -10.19 -0.59 2.04
N LEU A 115 -9.70 -1.62 2.72
CA LEU A 115 -10.49 -2.78 3.12
C LEU A 115 -10.78 -2.82 4.63
N LYS A 116 -10.26 -1.84 5.39
CA LYS A 116 -10.38 -1.73 6.85
C LYS A 116 -10.08 -3.04 7.60
N THR A 117 -9.18 -3.85 7.05
CA THR A 117 -8.84 -5.16 7.58
C THR A 117 -7.33 -5.35 7.61
N MET A 118 -6.83 -6.07 8.62
CA MET A 118 -5.43 -6.47 8.67
C MET A 118 -5.19 -7.49 7.57
N LYS A 119 -4.30 -7.16 6.64
CA LYS A 119 -3.85 -8.11 5.63
C LYS A 119 -2.43 -8.52 5.97
N TRP A 120 -2.16 -9.82 5.84
CA TRP A 120 -0.80 -10.23 5.61
C TRP A 120 -0.32 -9.51 4.36
N ARG A 121 0.90 -8.93 4.39
CA ARG A 121 1.60 -8.62 3.16
C ARG A 121 1.70 -9.95 2.45
N THR A 122 0.79 -10.20 1.52
CA THR A 122 0.89 -11.34 0.63
C THR A 122 2.22 -11.09 -0.06
N ASN A 123 3.23 -11.89 0.28
CA ASN A 123 4.23 -12.22 -0.70
C ASN A 123 3.41 -12.77 -1.84
N MET A 124 3.17 -11.93 -2.86
CA MET A 124 2.80 -12.46 -4.15
C MET A 124 3.88 -13.50 -4.39
N LYS A 125 3.51 -14.78 -4.44
CA LYS A 125 4.38 -15.75 -5.08
C LYS A 125 4.56 -15.17 -6.46
N LEU A 126 5.72 -14.56 -6.71
CA LEU A 126 6.06 -13.98 -7.99
C LEU A 126 5.82 -15.12 -8.98
N ASN A 127 4.81 -14.96 -9.83
CA ASN A 127 4.49 -15.97 -10.82
C ASN A 127 5.79 -16.28 -11.58
N GLN A 128 6.13 -17.57 -11.67
CA GLN A 128 7.44 -18.12 -12.05
C GLN A 128 7.77 -17.93 -13.55
N GLY A 129 7.63 -16.73 -14.11
CA GLY A 129 7.83 -16.48 -15.53
C GLY A 129 8.03 -15.02 -15.88
N VAL A 130 8.86 -14.29 -15.13
CA VAL A 130 9.33 -12.96 -15.56
C VAL A 130 10.67 -13.15 -16.27
N GLU A 131 10.69 -12.89 -17.56
CA GLU A 131 11.92 -12.88 -18.38
C GLU A 131 12.25 -11.44 -18.77
N VAL A 132 13.51 -11.04 -18.59
CA VAL A 132 14.03 -9.78 -19.13
C VAL A 132 14.44 -10.02 -20.58
N LYS A 133 13.81 -9.31 -21.52
CA LYS A 133 14.13 -9.38 -22.95
C LYS A 133 14.50 -8.00 -23.47
N GLU A 134 15.60 -7.93 -24.20
CA GLU A 134 15.91 -6.78 -25.04
C GLU A 134 15.06 -6.87 -26.32
N LEU A 135 14.27 -5.83 -26.58
CA LEU A 135 13.42 -5.76 -27.77
C LEU A 135 14.10 -4.87 -28.83
N PRO A 136 14.07 -5.26 -30.11
CA PRO A 136 14.57 -4.41 -31.17
C PRO A 136 13.74 -3.12 -31.26
N LYS A 137 14.39 -2.04 -31.74
CA LYS A 137 13.71 -0.76 -31.98
C LYS A 137 12.54 -0.97 -32.95
N MET A 138 11.33 -0.60 -32.53
CA MET A 138 10.12 -0.71 -33.33
C MET A 138 9.32 0.60 -33.29
N THR A 139 8.58 0.87 -34.35
CA THR A 139 7.65 1.99 -34.42
C THR A 139 6.28 1.53 -33.90
N VAL A 140 5.74 2.24 -32.92
CA VAL A 140 4.46 1.90 -32.29
C VAL A 140 3.41 2.98 -32.57
N ALA A 141 2.20 2.56 -32.91
CA ALA A 141 1.02 3.41 -32.89
C ALA A 141 0.22 3.09 -31.63
N TYR A 142 -0.16 4.11 -30.85
CA TYR A 142 -0.91 3.91 -29.61
C TYR A 142 -2.00 4.96 -29.47
N LEU A 143 -3.05 4.61 -28.72
CA LEU A 143 -4.11 5.52 -28.32
C LEU A 143 -4.04 5.72 -26.82
N ARG A 144 -3.91 6.98 -26.39
CA ARG A 144 -3.81 7.32 -24.97
C ARG A 144 -5.21 7.46 -24.38
N HIS A 145 -5.54 6.62 -23.39
CA HIS A 145 -6.73 6.79 -22.58
C HIS A 145 -6.39 7.53 -21.28
N MET A 146 -7.19 8.53 -20.93
CA MET A 146 -7.08 9.29 -19.68
C MET A 146 -8.41 9.17 -18.92
N GLY A 147 -8.45 8.25 -17.94
CA GLY A 147 -9.68 7.97 -17.20
C GLY A 147 -9.57 6.70 -16.35
N PRO A 148 -10.63 6.38 -15.58
CA PRO A 148 -10.69 5.15 -14.80
C PRO A 148 -10.88 3.94 -15.71
N TYR A 149 -9.97 2.96 -15.63
CA TYR A 149 -10.09 1.69 -16.34
C TYR A 149 -11.15 0.74 -15.75
N LYS A 150 -11.61 1.01 -14.52
CA LYS A 150 -12.52 0.15 -13.78
C LYS A 150 -13.95 0.69 -13.88
N GLY A 151 -14.90 -0.17 -14.26
CA GLY A 151 -16.33 0.14 -14.29
C GLY A 151 -16.91 0.40 -15.68
N ASP A 152 -16.09 0.42 -16.72
CA ASP A 152 -16.52 0.43 -18.11
C ASP A 152 -16.02 -0.83 -18.83
N GLU A 153 -16.90 -1.81 -18.98
CA GLU A 153 -16.60 -3.10 -19.62
C GLU A 153 -16.30 -2.94 -21.11
N LYS A 154 -16.81 -1.88 -21.76
CA LYS A 154 -16.66 -1.63 -23.20
C LYS A 154 -15.50 -0.71 -23.53
N LEU A 155 -14.81 -0.16 -22.53
CA LEU A 155 -13.71 0.78 -22.73
C LEU A 155 -12.64 0.23 -23.69
N PHE A 156 -12.17 -0.99 -23.42
CA PHE A 156 -11.13 -1.62 -24.23
C PHE A 156 -11.61 -1.94 -25.64
N GLU A 157 -12.86 -2.39 -25.79
CA GLU A 157 -13.48 -2.64 -27.08
C GLU A 157 -13.51 -1.36 -27.93
N ASN A 158 -13.93 -0.24 -27.35
CA ASN A 158 -13.98 1.07 -28.01
C ASN A 158 -12.59 1.57 -28.43
N ILE A 159 -11.60 1.44 -27.54
CA ILE A 159 -10.21 1.81 -27.84
C ILE A 159 -9.66 0.92 -28.96
N TRP A 160 -9.95 -0.38 -28.92
CA TRP A 160 -9.52 -1.31 -29.97
C TRP A 160 -10.15 -0.98 -31.31
N ASN A 161 -11.47 -0.79 -31.36
CA ASN A 161 -12.17 -0.42 -32.58
C ASN A 161 -11.62 0.88 -33.18
N SER A 162 -11.26 1.86 -32.33
CA SER A 162 -10.66 3.12 -32.77
C SER A 162 -9.27 2.91 -33.38
N LEU A 163 -8.41 2.09 -32.76
CA LEU A 163 -7.08 1.84 -33.30
C LEU A 163 -7.13 0.97 -34.56
N PHE A 164 -7.95 -0.08 -34.56
CA PHE A 164 -8.09 -1.01 -35.69
C PHE A 164 -8.75 -0.34 -36.89
N SER A 165 -9.71 0.56 -36.71
CA SER A 165 -10.29 1.35 -37.82
C SER A 165 -9.26 2.29 -38.47
N TRP A 166 -8.29 2.79 -37.71
CA TRP A 166 -7.16 3.56 -38.26
C TRP A 166 -6.12 2.65 -38.93
N ALA A 167 -5.83 1.48 -38.36
CA ALA A 167 -4.80 0.55 -38.81
C ALA A 167 -5.21 -0.29 -40.04
N ALA A 168 -6.47 -0.72 -40.13
CA ALA A 168 -6.94 -1.64 -41.18
C ALA A 168 -6.77 -1.08 -42.60
N PRO A 169 -7.22 0.15 -42.91
CA PRO A 169 -7.09 0.71 -44.25
C PRO A 169 -5.62 0.94 -44.66
N ARG A 170 -4.70 0.95 -43.69
CA ARG A 170 -3.26 1.14 -43.89
C ARG A 170 -2.50 -0.18 -44.00
N GLY A 171 -3.20 -1.32 -43.94
CA GLY A 171 -2.56 -2.64 -43.98
C GLY A 171 -1.66 -2.93 -42.78
N LEU A 172 -1.88 -2.26 -41.65
CA LEU A 172 -1.05 -2.39 -40.44
C LEU A 172 -1.53 -3.51 -39.49
N ILE A 173 -2.48 -4.33 -39.94
CA ILE A 173 -3.05 -5.46 -39.18
C ILE A 173 -2.47 -6.76 -39.74
N GLY A 174 -1.96 -7.64 -38.85
CA GLY A 174 -1.57 -9.01 -39.23
C GLY A 174 -0.16 -9.18 -39.80
N GLY A 175 0.81 -8.36 -39.37
CA GLY A 175 2.20 -8.55 -39.76
C GLY A 175 2.78 -9.88 -39.24
N ASN A 176 3.64 -10.53 -40.04
CA ASN A 176 4.33 -11.81 -39.78
C ASN A 176 5.34 -11.79 -38.59
N HIS A 177 5.21 -10.86 -37.65
CA HIS A 177 6.17 -10.60 -36.57
C HIS A 177 5.55 -10.51 -35.18
N PHE A 178 4.45 -11.24 -34.94
CA PHE A 178 3.93 -11.51 -33.61
C PHE A 178 4.06 -12.98 -33.27
#